data_AF-A0A2S4XVE3-F1
#
_entry.id   AF-A0A2S4XVE3-F1
#
_cell.length_a   1.000
_cell.length_b   1.000
_cell.length_c   1.000
_cell.angle_alpha   90.00
_cell.angle_beta   90.00
_cell.angle_gamma   90.00
#
_symmetry.space_group_name_H-M   'P 1'
#
loop_
_entity.id
_entity.type
_entity.pdbx_description
1 polymer ?
#
loop_
_entity_poly.entity_id
_entity_poly.type
_entity_poly.pdbx_seq_one_letter_code
_entity_poly.pdbx_strand_id
1 'polypeptide(L)'
;MATSQQPHDPVVTGRVGAPADAVGGTDGAAPDVGDGSAGRTAAAAPSPWAVVGPKMLHWLFFGVGFGVLPIGLGYVMNSFTHRGVSLSEILSRGELLIVTTSLAAAAAGQIITRSGSGLRNIVGFLAFSNIAMACVTAGLFAFVTSAPQMSQKLDEGSVTGSSLVLFFATFVTAGASTFIAEWEQA
;
A
#
# COMPACT_ATOMS: atom_id res chain seq x y z
N MET A 1 24.79 -44.63 3.74
CA MET A 1 23.96 -43.64 4.45
C MET A 1 22.59 -43.66 3.78
N ALA A 2 21.61 -44.25 4.46
CA ALA A 2 20.30 -44.54 3.92
C ALA A 2 19.37 -43.32 4.03
N THR A 3 18.73 -43.02 2.92
CA THR A 3 17.76 -41.97 2.68
C THR A 3 16.45 -42.30 3.41
N SER A 4 16.10 -41.56 4.47
CA SER A 4 14.79 -41.65 5.11
C SER A 4 13.82 -40.70 4.42
N GLN A 5 13.09 -41.24 3.46
CA GLN A 5 12.02 -40.60 2.70
C GLN A 5 10.78 -40.49 3.61
N GLN A 6 10.43 -39.28 4.04
CA GLN A 6 9.27 -39.03 4.89
C GLN A 6 8.01 -38.88 4.01
N PRO A 7 6.93 -39.63 4.27
CA PRO A 7 5.71 -39.58 3.45
C PRO A 7 4.91 -38.30 3.71
N HIS A 8 4.51 -37.64 2.63
CA HIS A 8 3.63 -36.48 2.62
C HIS A 8 2.17 -36.96 2.71
N ASP A 9 1.47 -36.63 3.80
CA ASP A 9 0.03 -36.84 3.93
C ASP A 9 -0.74 -35.82 3.06
N PRO A 10 -1.76 -36.25 2.30
CA PRO A 10 -2.63 -35.36 1.56
C PRO A 10 -3.63 -34.65 2.48
N VAL A 11 -3.63 -33.31 2.43
CA VAL A 11 -4.58 -32.45 3.13
C VAL A 11 -5.98 -32.65 2.54
N VAL A 12 -6.87 -33.17 3.39
CA VAL A 12 -8.30 -33.38 3.13
C VAL A 12 -9.02 -32.05 3.02
N THR A 13 -9.51 -31.73 1.82
CA THR A 13 -10.44 -30.61 1.58
C THR A 13 -11.82 -30.94 2.11
N GLY A 14 -12.14 -30.44 3.31
CA GLY A 14 -13.48 -30.50 3.90
C GLY A 14 -14.44 -29.55 3.20
N ARG A 15 -15.25 -30.09 2.28
CA ARG A 15 -16.43 -29.44 1.71
C ARG A 15 -17.59 -29.61 2.69
N VAL A 16 -17.82 -28.60 3.53
CA VAL A 16 -19.00 -28.55 4.41
C VAL A 16 -20.17 -28.00 3.59
N GLY A 17 -21.21 -28.81 3.45
CA GLY A 17 -22.45 -28.44 2.76
C GLY A 17 -23.59 -28.05 3.72
N ALA A 18 -24.58 -27.38 3.12
CA ALA A 18 -26.02 -27.31 3.47
C ALA A 18 -26.42 -26.57 4.77
N PRO A 19 -27.65 -26.01 4.91
CA PRO A 19 -28.87 -26.37 4.16
C PRO A 19 -29.69 -25.22 3.54
N ALA A 20 -30.50 -25.63 2.57
CA ALA A 20 -31.73 -24.98 2.15
C ALA A 20 -32.78 -25.12 3.26
N ASP A 21 -33.54 -24.06 3.55
CA ASP A 21 -34.90 -24.15 4.08
C ASP A 21 -35.58 -22.77 4.11
N ALA A 22 -36.91 -22.82 4.21
CA ALA A 22 -37.88 -21.75 4.46
C ALA A 22 -38.49 -21.02 3.25
N VAL A 23 -39.33 -21.80 2.54
CA VAL A 23 -40.63 -21.35 2.02
C VAL A 23 -41.49 -20.89 3.20
N GLY A 24 -42.04 -19.68 3.13
CA GLY A 24 -42.99 -19.16 4.11
C GLY A 24 -43.72 -17.95 3.57
N GLY A 25 -44.84 -18.18 2.87
CA GLY A 25 -45.77 -17.14 2.47
C GLY A 25 -46.62 -16.65 3.64
N THR A 26 -46.94 -15.35 3.63
CA THR A 26 -48.17 -14.83 4.23
C THR A 26 -48.64 -13.66 3.37
N ASP A 27 -49.70 -13.91 2.60
CA ASP A 27 -50.59 -12.89 2.05
C ASP A 27 -51.34 -12.22 3.20
N GLY A 28 -51.35 -10.89 3.24
CA GLY A 28 -52.00 -10.16 4.33
C GLY A 28 -52.06 -8.65 4.13
N ALA A 29 -53.09 -8.21 3.41
CA ALA A 29 -53.83 -6.96 3.56
C ALA A 29 -53.06 -5.62 3.62
N ALA A 30 -53.20 -4.85 2.53
CA ALA A 30 -52.95 -3.42 2.44
C ALA A 30 -53.87 -2.61 3.38
N PRO A 31 -53.35 -1.50 3.92
CA PRO A 31 -54.12 -0.27 3.93
C PRO A 31 -53.37 0.90 3.30
N ASP A 32 -54.09 1.49 2.36
CA ASP A 32 -54.36 2.93 2.23
C ASP A 32 -53.23 3.89 1.84
N VAL A 33 -53.57 4.62 0.78
CA VAL A 33 -52.70 5.45 -0.05
C VAL A 33 -52.76 6.87 0.50
N GLY A 34 -51.83 7.18 1.41
CA GLY A 34 -51.51 8.54 1.81
C GLY A 34 -50.55 9.19 0.81
N ASP A 35 -51.10 9.99 -0.10
CA ASP A 35 -50.40 10.77 -1.12
C ASP A 35 -49.51 11.86 -0.48
N GLY A 36 -48.29 11.48 -0.09
CA GLY A 36 -47.23 12.35 0.40
C GLY A 36 -46.29 12.81 -0.72
N SER A 37 -46.84 13.40 -1.77
CA SER A 37 -46.12 13.88 -2.96
C SER A 37 -45.59 15.32 -2.82
N ALA A 38 -44.98 15.67 -1.69
CA ALA A 38 -44.33 16.97 -1.51
C ALA A 38 -42.90 16.81 -0.96
N GLY A 39 -41.91 16.93 -1.85
CA GLY A 39 -40.52 17.17 -1.45
C GLY A 39 -39.57 15.97 -1.55
N ARG A 40 -39.65 15.15 -2.60
CA ARG A 40 -38.44 14.42 -3.05
C ARG A 40 -37.49 15.46 -3.67
N THR A 41 -36.83 16.24 -2.83
CA THR A 41 -35.62 16.97 -3.19
C THR A 41 -34.69 15.97 -3.84
N ALA A 42 -34.40 16.14 -5.13
CA ALA A 42 -33.41 15.34 -5.84
C ALA A 42 -32.12 15.41 -5.03
N ALA A 43 -31.85 14.36 -4.24
CA ALA A 43 -30.66 14.27 -3.43
C ALA A 43 -29.49 14.32 -4.42
N ALA A 44 -28.72 15.40 -4.38
CA ALA A 44 -27.55 15.55 -5.22
C ALA A 44 -26.69 14.29 -5.06
N ALA A 45 -26.34 13.65 -6.18
CA ALA A 45 -25.55 12.44 -6.16
C ALA A 45 -24.28 12.70 -5.32
N PRO A 46 -23.94 11.81 -4.37
CA PRO A 46 -22.74 11.99 -3.57
C PRO A 46 -21.55 12.05 -4.52
N SER A 47 -20.76 13.09 -4.35
CA SER A 47 -19.57 13.29 -5.13
C SER A 47 -18.54 12.17 -4.91
N PRO A 48 -17.81 11.75 -5.94
CA PRO A 48 -16.81 10.67 -5.83
C PRO A 48 -15.70 10.99 -4.81
N TRP A 49 -15.37 12.27 -4.61
CA TRP A 49 -14.38 12.70 -3.62
C TRP A 49 -14.78 12.42 -2.16
N ALA A 50 -16.08 12.27 -1.86
CA ALA A 50 -16.54 11.93 -0.52
C ALA A 50 -16.15 10.50 -0.13
N VAL A 51 -15.95 9.62 -1.12
CA VAL A 51 -15.57 8.21 -0.90
C VAL A 51 -14.05 8.04 -0.98
N VAL A 52 -13.41 8.67 -1.97
CA VAL A 52 -11.95 8.52 -2.22
C VAL A 52 -11.11 9.27 -1.19
N GLY A 53 -11.55 10.45 -0.77
CA GLY A 53 -10.79 11.34 0.12
C GLY A 53 -10.36 10.71 1.44
N PRO A 54 -11.30 10.14 2.24
CA PRO A 54 -10.96 9.51 3.52
C PRO A 54 -9.96 8.37 3.40
N LYS A 55 -10.05 7.56 2.34
CA LYS A 55 -9.15 6.42 2.10
C LYS A 55 -7.75 6.88 1.68
N MET A 56 -7.65 7.90 0.82
CA MET A 56 -6.38 8.54 0.48
C MET A 56 -5.71 9.15 1.71
N LEU A 57 -6.49 9.82 2.56
CA LEU A 57 -5.98 10.41 3.79
C LEU A 57 -5.48 9.34 4.75
N HIS A 58 -6.22 8.23 4.90
CA HIS A 58 -5.78 7.08 5.69
C HIS A 58 -4.49 6.48 5.15
N TRP A 59 -4.37 6.26 3.83
CA TRP A 59 -3.14 5.77 3.21
C TRP A 59 -1.96 6.73 3.45
N LEU A 60 -2.18 8.03 3.33
CA LEU A 60 -1.13 9.03 3.54
C LEU A 60 -0.64 9.03 4.99
N PHE A 61 -1.53 9.07 5.97
CA PHE A 61 -1.13 9.09 7.38
C PHE A 61 -0.59 7.75 7.87
N PHE A 62 -1.30 6.65 7.59
CA PHE A 62 -0.94 5.33 8.11
C PHE A 62 0.10 4.60 7.26
N GLY A 63 0.11 4.79 5.95
CA GLY A 63 1.14 4.22 5.09
C GLY A 63 2.41 5.05 5.12
N VAL A 64 2.32 6.32 4.69
CA VAL A 64 3.51 7.17 4.51
C VAL A 64 3.99 7.75 5.84
N GLY A 65 3.08 8.28 6.66
CA GLY A 65 3.42 8.88 7.95
C GLY A 65 4.14 7.89 8.89
N PHE A 66 3.56 6.70 9.12
CA PHE A 66 4.22 5.67 9.92
C PHE A 66 5.46 5.07 9.24
N GLY A 67 5.54 5.07 7.90
CA GLY A 67 6.73 4.67 7.18
C GLY A 67 7.93 5.60 7.45
N VAL A 68 7.70 6.91 7.53
CA VAL A 68 8.75 7.91 7.79
C VAL A 68 9.04 8.07 9.29
N LEU A 69 8.14 7.60 10.16
CA LEU A 69 8.26 7.73 11.61
C LEU A 69 9.57 7.18 12.20
N PRO A 70 10.11 6.01 11.80
CA PRO A 70 11.42 5.53 12.27
C PRO A 70 12.56 6.52 11.99
N ILE A 71 12.55 7.17 10.83
CA ILE A 71 13.56 8.18 10.45
C ILE A 71 13.42 9.41 11.35
N GLY A 72 12.18 9.86 11.57
CA GLY A 72 11.88 10.97 12.48
C GLY A 72 12.32 10.69 13.92
N LEU A 73 12.04 9.49 14.43
CA LEU A 73 12.49 9.07 15.77
C LEU A 73 14.02 8.98 15.85
N GLY A 74 14.68 8.44 14.83
CA GLY A 74 16.14 8.41 14.75
C GLY A 74 16.75 9.81 14.83
N TYR A 75 16.17 10.77 14.11
CA TYR A 75 16.57 12.18 14.18
C TYR A 75 16.39 12.79 15.57
N VAL A 76 15.22 12.58 16.20
CA VAL A 76 14.92 13.08 17.54
C VAL A 76 15.85 12.48 18.60
N MET A 77 16.05 11.16 18.59
CA MET A 77 16.97 10.48 19.52
C MET A 77 18.41 10.97 19.35
N ASN A 78 18.82 11.24 18.12
CA ASN A 78 20.15 11.76 17.86
C ASN A 78 20.32 13.20 18.37
N SER A 79 19.29 14.04 18.27
CA SER A 79 19.27 15.40 18.85
C SER A 79 19.48 15.37 20.38
N PHE A 80 18.83 14.42 21.07
CA PHE A 80 19.03 14.22 22.51
C PHE A 80 20.44 13.75 22.89
N THR A 81 21.15 13.08 21.97
CA THR A 81 22.50 12.54 22.23
C THR A 81 23.60 13.57 21.96
N HIS A 82 23.26 14.80 21.54
CA HIS A 82 24.21 15.90 21.20
C HIS A 82 25.26 15.53 20.14
N ARG A 83 25.09 14.40 19.45
CA ARG A 83 25.83 14.12 18.22
C ARG A 83 25.17 14.96 17.16
N GLY A 84 25.84 15.98 16.64
CA GLY A 84 25.34 16.83 15.56
C GLY A 84 25.23 16.09 14.21
N VAL A 85 24.65 14.89 14.18
CA VAL A 85 24.41 14.11 12.96
C VAL A 85 23.40 14.88 12.13
N SER A 86 23.83 15.26 10.94
CA SER A 86 22.99 15.97 9.99
C SER A 86 21.92 15.03 9.44
N LEU A 87 20.78 15.57 9.02
CA LEU A 87 19.76 14.78 8.30
C LEU A 87 20.37 14.07 7.08
N SER A 88 21.33 14.70 6.41
CA SER A 88 22.06 14.13 5.29
C SER A 88 22.76 12.82 5.65
N GLU A 89 23.28 12.70 6.86
CA GLU A 89 24.00 11.50 7.31
C GLU A 89 23.07 10.35 7.72
N ILE A 90 21.84 10.67 8.14
CA ILE A 90 20.78 9.66 8.35
C ILE A 90 20.26 9.17 6.98
N LEU A 91 20.02 10.12 6.06
CA LEU A 91 19.58 9.83 4.70
C LEU A 91 20.62 9.02 3.91
N SER A 92 21.91 9.30 4.08
CA SER A 92 23.01 8.60 3.39
C SER A 92 23.14 7.14 3.82
N ARG A 93 22.60 6.75 4.98
CA ARG A 93 22.53 5.33 5.43
C ARG A 93 21.49 4.50 4.68
N GLY A 94 20.70 5.12 3.79
CA GLY A 94 19.72 4.42 2.98
C GLY A 94 18.42 4.08 3.72
N GLU A 95 18.18 4.64 4.91
CA GLU A 95 16.92 4.42 5.64
C GLU A 95 15.70 4.85 4.81
N LEU A 96 15.83 5.94 4.04
CA LEU A 96 14.79 6.40 3.12
C LEU A 96 14.50 5.40 1.99
N LEU A 97 15.50 4.62 1.54
CA LEU A 97 15.32 3.58 0.53
C LEU A 97 14.48 2.42 1.08
N ILE A 98 14.62 2.09 2.36
CA ILE A 98 13.78 1.07 3.02
C ILE A 98 12.32 1.50 3.00
N VAL A 99 12.04 2.75 3.40
CA VAL A 99 10.67 3.32 3.39
C VAL A 99 10.12 3.38 1.97
N THR A 100 10.94 3.75 1.00
CA THR A 100 10.55 3.77 -0.41
C THR A 100 10.18 2.36 -0.90
N THR A 101 10.98 1.36 -0.55
CA THR A 101 10.75 -0.05 -0.90
C THR A 101 9.44 -0.57 -0.31
N SER A 102 9.19 -0.30 0.97
CA SER A 102 7.96 -0.75 1.64
C SER A 102 6.71 -0.06 1.08
N LEU A 103 6.80 1.24 0.75
CA LEU A 103 5.71 1.98 0.12
C LEU A 103 5.36 1.45 -1.27
N ALA A 104 6.39 1.19 -2.09
CA ALA A 104 6.23 0.59 -3.41
C ALA A 104 5.62 -0.82 -3.32
N ALA A 105 6.12 -1.65 -2.41
CA ALA A 105 5.61 -2.99 -2.19
C ALA A 105 4.13 -2.98 -1.72
N ALA A 106 3.77 -2.07 -0.82
CA ALA A 106 2.40 -1.91 -0.35
C ALA A 106 1.45 -1.51 -1.50
N ALA A 107 1.84 -0.53 -2.32
CA ALA A 107 1.06 -0.11 -3.48
C ALA A 107 0.89 -1.25 -4.51
N ALA A 108 1.96 -2.01 -4.78
CA ALA A 108 1.89 -3.19 -5.64
C ALA A 108 0.93 -4.26 -5.08
N GLY A 109 0.99 -4.55 -3.78
CA GLY A 109 0.11 -5.53 -3.13
C GLY A 109 -1.37 -5.13 -3.18
N GLN A 110 -1.68 -3.84 -2.99
CA GLN A 110 -3.04 -3.31 -3.14
C GLN A 110 -3.58 -3.48 -4.55
N ILE A 111 -2.72 -3.30 -5.56
CA ILE A 111 -3.12 -3.52 -6.96
C ILE A 111 -3.36 -5.02 -7.24
N ILE A 112 -2.44 -5.89 -6.84
CA ILE A 112 -2.51 -7.33 -7.14
C ILE A 112 -3.76 -7.98 -6.55
N THR A 113 -4.19 -7.53 -5.37
CA THR A 113 -5.36 -8.07 -4.67
C THR A 113 -6.69 -7.60 -5.26
N ARG A 114 -6.69 -6.67 -6.22
CA ARG A 114 -7.90 -6.19 -6.90
C ARG A 114 -8.20 -6.98 -8.17
N SER A 115 -9.43 -7.50 -8.24
CA SER A 115 -10.03 -8.02 -9.47
C SER A 115 -11.05 -7.01 -10.01
N GLY A 116 -10.62 -6.12 -10.91
CA GLY A 116 -11.47 -5.20 -11.66
C GLY A 116 -11.22 -5.32 -13.17
N SER A 117 -12.27 -5.23 -14.00
CA SER A 117 -12.18 -5.52 -15.44
C SER A 117 -11.86 -4.29 -16.32
N GLY A 118 -12.04 -3.07 -15.81
CA GLY A 118 -12.03 -1.86 -16.64
C GLY A 118 -10.63 -1.43 -17.10
N LEU A 119 -9.63 -1.49 -16.21
CA LEU A 119 -8.30 -0.90 -16.44
C LEU A 119 -7.14 -1.90 -16.26
N ARG A 120 -7.37 -3.19 -16.51
CA ARG A 120 -6.41 -4.27 -16.22
C ARG A 120 -4.99 -4.02 -16.73
N ASN A 121 -4.83 -3.44 -17.92
CA ASN A 121 -3.50 -3.16 -18.50
C ASN A 121 -2.77 -2.01 -17.79
N ILE A 122 -3.47 -0.92 -17.49
CA ILE A 122 -2.91 0.24 -16.77
C ILE A 122 -2.55 -0.17 -15.35
N VAL A 123 -3.49 -0.83 -14.67
CA VAL A 123 -3.31 -1.35 -13.31
C VAL A 123 -2.13 -2.34 -13.25
N GLY A 124 -2.02 -3.25 -14.23
CA GLY A 124 -0.88 -4.16 -14.34
C GLY A 124 0.46 -3.44 -14.55
N PHE A 125 0.49 -2.40 -15.40
CA PHE A 125 1.70 -1.58 -15.60
C PHE A 125 2.10 -0.83 -14.32
N LEU A 126 1.15 -0.25 -13.59
CA LEU A 126 1.42 0.44 -12.32
C LEU A 126 1.93 -0.54 -11.24
N ALA A 127 1.37 -1.75 -11.17
CA ALA A 127 1.89 -2.79 -10.26
C ALA A 127 3.32 -3.18 -10.63
N PHE A 128 3.57 -3.45 -11.91
CA PHE A 128 4.90 -3.80 -12.39
C PHE A 128 5.91 -2.67 -12.12
N SER A 129 5.52 -1.41 -12.35
CA SER A 129 6.36 -0.23 -12.06
C SER A 129 6.69 -0.13 -10.57
N ASN A 130 5.71 -0.31 -9.67
CA ASN A 130 5.96 -0.31 -8.23
C ASN A 130 6.88 -1.48 -7.79
N ILE A 131 6.70 -2.68 -8.36
CA ILE A 131 7.59 -3.82 -8.10
C ILE A 131 9.02 -3.52 -8.59
N ALA A 132 9.16 -2.96 -9.79
CA ALA A 132 10.46 -2.59 -10.35
C ALA A 132 11.14 -1.53 -9.47
N MET A 133 10.41 -0.51 -9.03
CA MET A 133 10.92 0.49 -8.09
C MET A 133 11.36 -0.14 -6.78
N ALA A 134 10.56 -1.04 -6.20
CA ALA A 134 10.92 -1.77 -4.98
C ALA A 134 12.21 -2.59 -5.15
N CYS A 135 12.37 -3.29 -6.27
CA CYS A 135 13.59 -4.04 -6.58
C CYS A 135 14.81 -3.11 -6.73
N VAL A 136 14.66 -1.98 -7.42
CA VAL A 136 15.74 -1.00 -7.60
C VAL A 136 16.16 -0.39 -6.26
N THR A 137 15.20 0.02 -5.43
CA THR A 137 15.49 0.63 -4.13
C THR A 137 16.08 -0.38 -3.14
N ALA A 138 15.62 -1.63 -3.15
CA ALA A 138 16.20 -2.71 -2.36
C ALA A 138 17.64 -3.03 -2.80
N GLY A 139 17.89 -3.07 -4.11
CA GLY A 139 19.24 -3.27 -4.66
C GLY A 139 20.19 -2.14 -4.29
N LEU A 140 19.74 -0.89 -4.39
CA LEU A 140 20.52 0.27 -3.95
C LEU A 140 20.78 0.26 -2.45
N PHE A 141 19.80 -0.12 -1.63
CA PHE A 141 19.99 -0.26 -0.19
C PHE A 141 21.04 -1.34 0.14
N ALA A 142 20.98 -2.50 -0.53
CA ALA A 142 22.00 -3.56 -0.39
C ALA A 142 23.40 -3.08 -0.81
N PHE A 143 23.49 -2.26 -1.86
CA PHE A 143 24.75 -1.65 -2.28
C PHE A 143 25.30 -0.65 -1.25
N VAL A 144 24.45 0.27 -0.76
CA VAL A 144 24.84 1.28 0.25
C VAL A 144 25.31 0.60 1.55
N THR A 145 24.61 -0.45 1.99
CA THR A 145 24.96 -1.19 3.21
C THR A 145 26.22 -2.06 3.09
N SER A 146 26.60 -2.47 1.87
CA SER A 146 27.83 -3.25 1.63
C SER A 146 29.07 -2.38 1.38
N ALA A 147 28.90 -1.10 1.05
CA ALA A 147 30.02 -0.21 0.74
C ALA A 147 31.08 -0.05 1.85
N PRO A 148 30.74 0.00 3.16
CA PRO A 148 31.76 0.05 4.22
C PRO A 148 32.71 -1.16 4.22
N GLN A 149 32.26 -2.31 3.74
CA GLN A 149 33.08 -3.53 3.67
C GLN A 149 34.09 -3.49 2.51
N MET A 150 33.80 -2.71 1.46
CA MET A 150 34.63 -2.61 0.26
C MET A 150 35.67 -1.48 0.31
N SER A 151 35.78 -0.76 1.44
CA SER A 151 36.67 0.41 1.60
C SER A 151 36.50 1.51 0.55
N GLN A 152 35.38 1.54 -0.18
CA GLN A 152 35.06 2.63 -1.10
C GLN A 152 34.45 3.80 -0.32
N LYS A 153 35.02 4.99 -0.50
CA LYS A 153 34.35 6.23 -0.08
C LYS A 153 33.17 6.47 -1.02
N LEU A 154 31.96 6.24 -0.53
CA LEU A 154 30.76 6.69 -1.21
C LEU A 154 30.62 8.21 -1.05
N ASP A 155 30.21 8.87 -2.12
CA ASP A 155 29.75 10.25 -2.04
C ASP A 155 28.36 10.28 -1.39
N GLU A 156 28.32 10.68 -0.12
CA GLU A 156 27.09 10.79 0.68
C GLU A 156 26.06 11.71 0.02
N GLY A 157 26.51 12.75 -0.69
CA GLY A 157 25.64 13.70 -1.39
C GLY A 157 24.87 13.02 -2.53
N SER A 158 25.56 12.20 -3.32
CA SER A 158 24.95 11.43 -4.41
C SER A 158 23.94 10.39 -3.93
N VAL A 159 24.25 9.67 -2.85
CA VAL A 159 23.34 8.68 -2.25
C VAL A 159 22.09 9.35 -1.70
N THR A 160 22.26 10.48 -0.99
CA THR A 160 21.16 11.26 -0.42
C THR A 160 20.25 11.82 -1.52
N GLY A 161 20.84 12.43 -2.55
CA GLY A 161 20.10 12.98 -3.69
C GLY A 161 19.32 11.90 -4.45
N SER A 162 19.96 10.76 -4.74
CA SER A 162 19.32 9.63 -5.42
C SER A 162 18.18 9.05 -4.60
N SER A 163 18.36 8.92 -3.28
CA SER A 163 17.33 8.39 -2.36
C SER A 163 16.10 9.30 -2.30
N LEU A 164 16.30 10.63 -2.26
CA LEU A 164 15.21 11.61 -2.29
C LEU A 164 14.43 11.55 -3.61
N VAL A 165 15.12 11.53 -4.75
CA VAL A 165 14.49 11.43 -6.06
C VAL A 165 13.66 10.16 -6.18
N LEU A 166 14.22 9.01 -5.76
CA LEU A 166 13.51 7.73 -5.78
C LEU A 166 12.31 7.70 -4.84
N PHE A 167 12.44 8.30 -3.64
CA PHE A 167 11.34 8.42 -2.70
C PHE A 167 10.17 9.22 -3.29
N PHE A 168 10.44 10.43 -3.84
CA PHE A 168 9.37 11.25 -4.42
C PHE A 168 8.76 10.62 -5.67
N ALA A 169 9.57 10.03 -6.55
CA ALA A 169 9.08 9.32 -7.73
C ALA A 169 8.16 8.15 -7.33
N THR A 170 8.57 7.38 -6.32
CA THR A 170 7.76 6.27 -5.78
C THR A 170 6.52 6.77 -5.09
N PHE A 171 6.61 7.84 -4.29
CA PHE A 171 5.47 8.42 -3.60
C PHE A 171 4.39 8.88 -4.59
N VAL A 172 4.78 9.56 -5.67
CA VAL A 172 3.85 9.98 -6.73
C VAL A 172 3.27 8.78 -7.46
N THR A 173 4.10 7.78 -7.80
CA THR A 173 3.66 6.57 -8.51
C THR A 173 2.69 5.74 -7.66
N ALA A 174 3.04 5.49 -6.40
CA ALA A 174 2.22 4.77 -5.42
C ALA A 174 0.93 5.56 -5.11
N GLY A 175 1.03 6.87 -4.92
CA GLY A 175 -0.14 7.73 -4.70
C GLY A 175 -1.10 7.72 -5.89
N ALA A 176 -0.58 7.80 -7.12
CA ALA A 176 -1.38 7.68 -8.33
C ALA A 176 -2.02 6.29 -8.45
N SER A 177 -1.27 5.22 -8.16
CA SER A 177 -1.80 3.84 -8.09
C SER A 177 -2.98 3.74 -7.14
N THR A 178 -2.81 4.19 -5.90
CA THR A 178 -3.87 4.09 -4.89
C THR A 178 -5.03 5.01 -5.23
N PHE A 179 -4.80 6.20 -5.78
CA PHE A 179 -5.87 7.10 -6.23
C PHE A 179 -6.72 6.47 -7.34
N ILE A 180 -6.09 5.95 -8.40
CA ILE A 180 -6.79 5.30 -9.52
C ILE A 180 -7.56 4.08 -9.01
N ALA A 181 -6.95 3.32 -8.09
CA ALA A 181 -7.62 2.23 -7.45
C ALA A 181 -8.88 2.74 -6.75
N GLU A 182 -8.79 3.69 -5.81
CA GLU A 182 -9.97 4.15 -5.09
C GLU A 182 -11.03 4.80 -5.99
N TRP A 183 -10.62 5.46 -7.08
CA TRP A 183 -11.55 6.02 -8.06
C TRP A 183 -12.39 4.95 -8.77
N GLU A 184 -11.83 3.78 -9.10
CA GLU A 184 -12.59 2.70 -9.74
C GLU A 184 -13.66 2.08 -8.81
N GLN A 185 -13.56 2.32 -7.49
CA GLN A 185 -14.52 1.82 -6.50
C GLN A 185 -15.63 2.81 -6.14
N ALA A 186 -15.46 4.09 -6.47
CA ALA A 186 -16.42 5.15 -6.17
C ALA A 186 -17.46 5.28 -7.28
#